data_AF-A0A1V6ETY1-F1
#
_entry.id   AF-A0A1V6ETY1-F1
#
_cell.length_a   1.000
_cell.length_b   1.000
_cell.length_c   1.000
_cell.angle_alpha   90.00
_cell.angle_beta   90.00
_cell.angle_gamma   90.00
#
_symmetry.space_group_name_H-M   'P 1'
#
loop_
_entity.id
_entity.type
_entity.pdbx_description
1 polymer ?
#
loop_
_entity_poly.entity_id
_entity_poly.type
_entity_poly.pdbx_seq_one_letter_code
_entity_poly.pdbx_strand_id
1 'polypeptide(L)'
;MRTIIHAALLAVPAAALLAACGGSDDAATPIAPVATTTTVSGSAVKGPVNGATVRAKKPDGTACGTATTNAQGTYSLETTCTGDLIIEVSGGTYTDEATNQSRVLDTPLRVVVAANGGTVTGIATPLTTMAYTYAFGSGAPVSHAAFTTQAQTLATQFGLSGVNLATTLPQVTGTTNAYGDSLRALSRYMADNNRTLATITNAAFANAGDLTAFNTLYNNALIAVGSPVRVNFTATGFNLAGTGAGGGSGTCGVNVQGTVTANGFTVPLNVNYCVTGIAAGSCTSGNSSLSQALGGQQGIVGAANLQYAFSASCAAGAFTINLQ
;
A
#
# COMPACT_ATOMS: atom_id res chain seq x y z
N MET A 1 14.01 -52.45 -48.68
CA MET A 1 15.13 -52.16 -49.61
C MET A 1 15.65 -50.79 -49.24
N ARG A 2 16.92 -50.48 -49.03
CA ARG A 2 18.22 -51.18 -49.00
C ARG A 2 19.15 -50.08 -48.42
N THR A 3 19.60 -50.17 -47.18
CA THR A 3 20.89 -50.73 -46.72
C THR A 3 22.12 -49.80 -46.80
N ILE A 4 22.69 -49.51 -45.61
CA ILE A 4 24.13 -49.57 -45.14
C ILE A 4 25.06 -48.47 -45.78
N ILE A 5 26.10 -47.85 -45.18
CA ILE A 5 27.23 -48.33 -44.36
C ILE A 5 27.99 -47.20 -43.60
N HIS A 6 28.21 -47.46 -42.30
CA HIS A 6 29.30 -47.12 -41.37
C HIS A 6 30.65 -46.55 -41.90
N ALA A 7 31.28 -45.69 -41.10
CA ALA A 7 32.74 -45.74 -40.90
C ALA A 7 33.14 -45.05 -39.59
N ALA A 8 33.54 -45.85 -38.60
CA ALA A 8 34.33 -45.46 -37.45
C ALA A 8 35.81 -45.40 -37.85
N LEU A 9 36.60 -44.50 -37.24
CA LEU A 9 38.05 -44.71 -37.13
C LEU A 9 38.62 -44.05 -35.86
N LEU A 10 39.22 -44.90 -35.02
CA LEU A 10 40.06 -44.60 -33.87
C LEU A 10 41.45 -44.08 -34.31
N ALA A 11 42.06 -43.19 -33.52
CA ALA A 11 43.51 -43.23 -33.22
C ALA A 11 43.88 -42.32 -32.02
N VAL A 12 44.31 -42.96 -30.93
CA VAL A 12 45.13 -42.50 -29.78
C VAL A 12 46.58 -42.97 -30.07
N PRO A 13 47.72 -42.57 -29.40
CA PRO A 13 48.00 -41.63 -28.30
C PRO A 13 49.17 -40.64 -28.57
N ALA A 14 49.41 -39.69 -27.66
CA ALA A 14 50.76 -39.21 -27.35
C ALA A 14 50.90 -39.08 -25.82
N ALA A 15 51.67 -39.99 -25.23
CA ALA A 15 52.05 -39.97 -23.83
C ALA A 15 53.24 -39.01 -23.64
N ALA A 16 53.10 -38.04 -22.75
CA ALA A 16 54.22 -37.32 -22.15
C ALA A 16 54.20 -37.60 -20.64
N LEU A 17 55.19 -38.37 -20.21
CA LEU A 17 55.54 -38.62 -18.82
C LEU A 17 56.09 -37.32 -18.23
N LEU A 18 55.37 -36.72 -17.27
CA LEU A 18 56.00 -35.95 -16.21
C LEU A 18 55.73 -36.67 -14.88
N ALA A 19 56.76 -37.35 -14.41
CA ALA A 19 56.89 -37.71 -13.01
C ALA A 19 57.22 -36.44 -12.22
N ALA A 20 56.29 -36.01 -11.37
CA ALA A 20 56.57 -35.02 -10.33
C ALA A 20 55.71 -35.34 -9.10
N CYS A 21 56.42 -35.67 -8.02
CA CYS A 21 56.16 -35.39 -6.61
C CYS A 21 54.71 -35.49 -6.08
N GLY A 22 54.52 -36.38 -5.11
CA GLY A 22 53.28 -36.52 -4.36
C GLY A 22 52.82 -35.26 -3.62
N GLY A 23 51.51 -35.09 -3.65
CA GLY A 23 50.70 -34.27 -2.77
C GLY A 23 49.26 -34.77 -2.89
N SER A 24 48.65 -35.18 -1.78
CA SER A 24 47.24 -35.59 -1.77
C SER A 24 46.36 -34.37 -2.03
N ASP A 25 45.94 -34.19 -3.28
CA ASP A 25 44.94 -33.21 -3.65
C ASP A 25 43.55 -33.81 -3.43
N ASP A 26 42.99 -33.56 -2.24
CA ASP A 26 41.57 -33.72 -1.98
C ASP A 26 40.80 -32.87 -3.00
N ALA A 27 40.10 -33.54 -3.91
CA ALA A 27 39.20 -32.88 -4.85
C ALA A 27 38.19 -32.04 -4.05
N ALA A 28 38.31 -30.71 -4.15
CA ALA A 28 37.36 -29.81 -3.52
C ALA A 28 35.96 -30.16 -3.99
N THR A 29 35.12 -30.63 -3.07
CA THR A 29 33.70 -30.84 -3.30
C THR A 29 33.11 -29.53 -3.81
N PRO A 30 32.28 -29.53 -4.87
CA PRO A 30 31.58 -28.33 -5.30
C PRO A 30 30.80 -27.75 -4.13
N ILE A 31 31.17 -26.56 -3.67
CA ILE A 31 30.48 -25.89 -2.57
C ILE A 31 29.08 -25.55 -3.09
N ALA A 32 28.05 -26.18 -2.53
CA ALA A 32 26.67 -25.89 -2.89
C ALA A 32 26.40 -24.39 -2.68
N PRO A 33 25.67 -23.70 -3.59
CA PRO A 33 25.31 -22.31 -3.40
C PRO A 33 24.57 -22.16 -2.07
N VAL A 34 25.09 -21.32 -1.17
CA VAL A 34 24.41 -20.99 0.08
C VAL A 34 23.14 -20.22 -0.26
N ALA A 35 21.98 -20.78 0.06
CA ALA A 35 20.71 -20.10 -0.13
C ALA A 35 20.70 -18.79 0.67
N THR A 36 20.42 -17.67 0.02
CA THR A 36 20.28 -16.38 0.70
C THR A 36 19.02 -16.41 1.56
N THR A 37 19.19 -16.40 2.89
CA THR A 37 18.09 -16.33 3.85
C THR A 37 17.83 -14.88 4.23
N THR A 38 16.54 -14.55 4.40
CA THR A 38 16.09 -13.28 4.97
C THR A 38 15.30 -13.55 6.25
N THR A 39 15.63 -12.83 7.32
CA THR A 39 14.81 -12.75 8.53
C THR A 39 13.88 -11.55 8.42
N VAL A 40 12.57 -11.78 8.38
CA VAL A 40 11.56 -10.73 8.45
C VAL A 40 11.10 -10.61 9.90
N SER A 41 11.35 -9.46 10.51
CA SER A 41 10.95 -9.16 11.89
C SER A 41 10.04 -7.94 11.94
N GLY A 42 9.21 -7.83 12.97
CA GLY A 42 8.34 -6.67 13.10
C GLY A 42 7.29 -6.83 14.18
N SER A 43 6.26 -5.98 14.09
CA SER A 43 5.13 -5.97 15.03
C SER A 43 3.82 -5.75 14.31
N ALA A 44 2.76 -6.38 14.81
CA ALA A 44 1.37 -6.11 14.43
C ALA A 44 0.71 -5.24 15.51
N VAL A 45 0.22 -4.05 15.13
CA VAL A 45 -0.30 -3.07 16.10
C VAL A 45 -1.63 -2.45 15.67
N LYS A 46 -2.66 -2.73 16.47
CA LYS A 46 -3.96 -2.04 16.60
C LYS A 46 -4.33 -1.96 18.10
N GLY A 47 -3.29 -1.78 18.92
CA GLY A 47 -3.06 -2.50 20.17
C GLY A 47 -2.13 -3.69 19.86
N PRO A 48 -1.13 -4.03 20.69
CA PRO A 48 -0.29 -5.21 20.44
C PRO A 48 -1.16 -6.44 20.13
N VAL A 49 -1.08 -6.95 18.90
CA VAL A 49 -1.95 -8.06 18.47
C VAL A 49 -1.33 -9.37 18.91
N ASN A 50 -1.91 -10.04 19.89
CA ASN A 50 -1.40 -11.29 20.45
C ASN A 50 -1.97 -12.51 19.71
N GLY A 51 -1.12 -13.51 19.42
CA GLY A 51 -1.53 -14.80 18.89
C GLY A 51 -2.05 -14.77 17.45
N ALA A 52 -1.71 -13.74 16.68
CA ALA A 52 -2.08 -13.64 15.27
C ALA A 52 -1.14 -14.47 14.40
N THR A 53 -1.67 -15.07 13.33
CA THR A 53 -0.84 -15.74 12.32
C THR A 53 -0.27 -14.69 11.37
N VAL A 54 1.05 -14.72 11.21
CA VAL A 54 1.79 -13.92 10.24
C VAL A 54 2.15 -14.81 9.06
N ARG A 55 1.86 -14.37 7.84
CA ARG A 55 2.21 -15.07 6.60
C ARG A 55 2.99 -14.15 5.69
N ALA A 56 4.18 -14.59 5.28
CA ALA A 56 4.90 -13.98 4.17
C ALA A 56 4.46 -14.64 2.86
N LYS A 57 4.10 -13.84 1.86
CA LYS A 57 3.68 -14.33 0.53
C LYS A 57 4.29 -13.51 -0.58
N LYS A 58 4.57 -14.12 -1.73
CA LYS A 58 4.81 -13.39 -2.97
C LYS A 58 3.52 -12.77 -3.51
N PRO A 59 3.60 -11.78 -4.42
CA PRO A 59 2.43 -11.21 -5.09
C PRO A 59 1.54 -12.23 -5.82
N ASP A 60 2.13 -13.33 -6.30
CA ASP A 60 1.41 -14.45 -6.94
C ASP A 60 0.70 -15.39 -5.94
N GLY A 61 0.81 -15.11 -4.63
CA GLY A 61 0.22 -15.92 -3.56
C GLY A 61 1.11 -17.04 -3.03
N THR A 62 2.30 -17.27 -3.60
CA THR A 62 3.25 -18.28 -3.13
C THR A 62 3.60 -18.05 -1.67
N ALA A 63 3.45 -19.08 -0.84
CA ALA A 63 3.78 -19.01 0.59
C ALA A 63 5.29 -19.02 0.79
N CYS A 64 5.79 -18.07 1.58
CA CYS A 64 7.22 -17.84 1.82
C CYS A 64 7.63 -18.03 3.28
N GLY A 65 6.69 -18.16 4.19
CA GLY A 65 6.96 -18.41 5.60
C GLY A 65 5.78 -18.03 6.48
N THR A 66 5.82 -18.51 7.72
CA THR A 66 4.79 -18.24 8.72
C THR A 66 5.40 -18.04 10.10
N ALA A 67 4.77 -17.19 10.91
CA ALA A 67 5.07 -17.03 12.33
C ALA A 67 3.78 -16.70 13.11
N THR A 68 3.92 -16.54 14.42
CA THR A 68 2.85 -16.10 15.31
C THR A 68 3.32 -14.89 16.09
N THR A 69 2.44 -13.90 16.28
CA THR A 69 2.75 -12.76 17.14
C THR A 69 2.69 -13.13 18.62
N ASN A 70 3.59 -12.57 19.43
CA ASN A 70 3.54 -12.72 20.89
C ASN A 70 2.64 -11.66 21.56
N ALA A 71 2.62 -11.63 22.89
CA ALA A 71 1.82 -10.68 23.67
C ALA A 71 2.19 -9.20 23.45
N GLN A 72 3.39 -8.92 22.95
CA GLN A 72 3.85 -7.58 22.56
C GLN A 72 3.54 -7.28 21.08
N GLY A 73 2.85 -8.19 20.39
CA GLY A 73 2.54 -8.08 18.97
C GLY A 73 3.73 -8.34 18.06
N THR A 74 4.89 -8.72 18.60
CA THR A 74 6.11 -8.91 17.80
C THR A 74 6.15 -10.28 17.15
N TYR A 75 6.80 -10.36 16.00
CA TYR A 75 7.02 -11.60 15.26
C TYR A 75 8.41 -11.61 14.61
N SER A 76 8.90 -12.81 14.29
CA SER A 76 10.09 -13.05 13.48
C SER A 76 9.87 -14.32 12.66
N LEU A 77 10.17 -14.28 11.37
CA LEU A 77 10.14 -15.44 10.47
C LEU A 77 11.36 -15.44 9.57
N GLU A 78 11.86 -16.62 9.23
CA GLU A 78 12.89 -16.80 8.22
C GLU A 78 12.28 -17.24 6.89
N THR A 79 12.84 -16.77 5.79
CA THR A 79 12.42 -17.15 4.44
C THR A 79 13.61 -17.25 3.50
N THR A 80 13.52 -18.18 2.55
CA THR A 80 14.41 -18.28 1.39
C THR A 80 13.80 -17.61 0.14
N CYS A 81 12.56 -17.11 0.22
CA CYS A 81 12.00 -16.30 -0.86
C CYS A 81 12.75 -14.98 -0.97
N THR A 82 13.02 -14.58 -2.20
CA THR A 82 13.60 -13.28 -2.54
C THR A 82 12.61 -12.38 -3.27
N GLY A 83 12.87 -11.08 -3.26
CA GLY A 83 12.05 -10.05 -3.87
C GLY A 83 10.98 -9.49 -2.94
N ASP A 84 9.95 -8.89 -3.52
CA ASP A 84 8.89 -8.22 -2.75
C ASP A 84 7.95 -9.24 -2.12
N LEU A 85 7.74 -9.12 -0.81
CA LEU A 85 6.87 -9.98 -0.03
C LEU A 85 5.78 -9.17 0.65
N ILE A 86 4.56 -9.71 0.60
CA ILE A 86 3.41 -9.25 1.38
C ILE A 86 3.49 -9.96 2.72
N ILE A 87 3.58 -9.19 3.80
CA ILE A 87 3.41 -9.70 5.15
C ILE A 87 1.96 -9.44 5.55
N GLU A 88 1.19 -10.52 5.72
CA GLU A 88 -0.21 -10.48 6.11
C GLU A 88 -0.35 -11.05 7.53
N VAL A 89 -0.97 -10.28 8.42
CA VAL A 89 -1.25 -10.67 9.80
C VAL A 89 -2.75 -10.83 9.98
N SER A 90 -3.19 -12.01 10.39
CA SER A 90 -4.62 -12.34 10.52
C SER A 90 -4.92 -13.11 11.81
N GLY A 91 -6.11 -12.89 12.37
CA GLY A 91 -6.52 -13.51 13.64
C GLY A 91 -5.82 -12.89 14.85
N GLY A 92 -5.86 -13.59 15.98
CA GLY A 92 -5.37 -13.05 17.25
C GLY A 92 -6.29 -12.00 17.86
N THR A 93 -5.86 -11.44 18.98
CA THR A 93 -6.65 -10.47 19.76
C THR A 93 -5.80 -9.29 20.19
N TYR A 94 -6.43 -8.12 20.33
CA TYR A 94 -5.81 -6.90 20.83
C TYR A 94 -6.73 -6.18 21.80
N THR A 95 -6.17 -5.37 22.70
CA THR A 95 -6.94 -4.40 23.48
C THR A 95 -7.14 -3.16 22.63
N ASP A 96 -8.39 -2.83 22.32
CA ASP A 96 -8.72 -1.64 21.54
C ASP A 96 -8.42 -0.37 22.34
N GLU A 97 -7.64 0.53 21.75
CA GLU A 97 -7.03 1.66 22.46
C GLU A 97 -8.02 2.78 22.79
N ALA A 98 -9.20 2.77 22.16
CA ALA A 98 -10.26 3.72 22.44
C ALA A 98 -11.25 3.22 23.48
N THR A 99 -11.56 1.92 23.45
CA THR A 99 -12.61 1.31 24.29
C THR A 99 -12.06 0.51 25.46
N ASN A 100 -10.76 0.20 25.49
CA ASN A 100 -10.09 -0.70 26.45
C ASN A 100 -10.71 -2.11 26.50
N GLN A 101 -11.41 -2.51 25.45
CA GLN A 101 -12.02 -3.84 25.33
C GLN A 101 -11.13 -4.76 24.49
N SER A 102 -11.10 -6.04 24.85
CA SER A 102 -10.47 -7.06 24.02
C SER A 102 -11.28 -7.27 22.74
N ARG A 103 -10.61 -7.27 21.59
CA ARG A 103 -11.20 -7.48 20.26
C ARG A 103 -10.39 -8.48 19.46
N VAL A 104 -11.07 -9.22 18.59
CA VAL A 104 -10.44 -10.05 17.56
C VAL A 104 -10.01 -9.16 16.40
N LEU A 105 -8.87 -9.47 15.79
CA LEU A 105 -8.48 -8.86 14.52
C LEU A 105 -9.30 -9.48 13.38
N ASP A 106 -10.36 -8.79 12.98
CA ASP A 106 -11.32 -9.21 11.95
C ASP A 106 -10.85 -8.89 10.51
N THR A 107 -10.00 -7.87 10.37
CA THR A 107 -9.44 -7.41 9.10
C THR A 107 -7.93 -7.62 9.11
N PRO A 108 -7.36 -8.36 8.15
CA PRO A 108 -5.92 -8.60 8.12
C PRO A 108 -5.12 -7.30 8.02
N LEU A 109 -4.03 -7.22 8.76
CA LEU A 109 -3.05 -6.13 8.64
C LEU A 109 -2.02 -6.50 7.58
N ARG A 110 -1.60 -5.53 6.77
CA ARG A 110 -0.65 -5.74 5.66
C ARG A 110 0.49 -4.72 5.69
N VAL A 111 1.66 -5.19 5.29
CA VAL A 111 2.86 -4.39 5.00
C VAL A 111 3.64 -5.11 3.90
N VAL A 112 4.35 -4.37 3.03
CA VAL A 112 5.22 -4.95 2.00
C VAL A 112 6.67 -4.76 2.42
N VAL A 113 7.49 -5.80 2.26
CA VAL A 113 8.93 -5.78 2.53
C VAL A 113 9.70 -6.28 1.31
N ALA A 114 10.96 -5.86 1.15
CA ALA A 114 11.85 -6.38 0.11
C ALA A 114 12.83 -7.39 0.73
N ALA A 115 12.65 -8.69 0.46
CA ALA A 115 13.51 -9.74 0.98
C ALA A 115 14.71 -10.00 0.05
N ASN A 116 15.87 -9.46 0.40
CA ASN A 116 17.09 -9.56 -0.41
C ASN A 116 18.29 -10.10 0.41
N GLY A 117 18.01 -10.83 1.48
CA GLY A 117 18.99 -11.30 2.46
C GLY A 117 19.07 -10.42 3.71
N GLY A 118 19.62 -10.98 4.79
CA GLY A 118 19.80 -10.27 6.06
C GLY A 118 18.49 -10.09 6.84
N THR A 119 18.38 -9.00 7.61
CA THR A 119 17.19 -8.70 8.41
C THR A 119 16.42 -7.53 7.82
N VAL A 120 15.12 -7.70 7.62
CA VAL A 120 14.20 -6.63 7.18
C VAL A 120 13.07 -6.46 8.18
N THR A 121 12.56 -5.22 8.30
CA THR A 121 11.50 -4.87 9.24
C THR A 121 10.17 -4.68 8.52
N GLY A 122 9.10 -5.30 9.03
CA GLY A 122 7.72 -5.10 8.57
C GLY A 122 6.77 -4.78 9.72
N ILE A 123 6.48 -3.52 9.97
CA ILE A 123 5.48 -3.10 10.95
C ILE A 123 4.10 -3.12 10.29
N ALA A 124 3.20 -3.99 10.76
CA ALA A 124 1.86 -4.15 10.23
C ALA A 124 0.85 -3.39 11.10
N THR A 125 0.22 -2.35 10.55
CA THR A 125 -0.75 -1.49 11.23
C THR A 125 -1.94 -1.20 10.32
N PRO A 126 -3.02 -0.60 10.84
CA PRO A 126 -4.06 -0.03 10.01
C PRO A 126 -3.53 0.91 8.92
N LEU A 127 -2.55 1.77 9.20
CA LEU A 127 -2.02 2.72 8.22
C LEU A 127 -1.17 2.05 7.14
N THR A 128 -0.38 1.02 7.46
CA THR A 128 0.32 0.25 6.42
C THR A 128 -0.66 -0.57 5.59
N THR A 129 -1.77 -1.00 6.19
CA THR A 129 -2.84 -1.69 5.45
C THR A 129 -3.55 -0.73 4.50
N MET A 130 -3.84 0.50 4.93
CA MET A 130 -4.32 1.57 4.04
C MET A 130 -3.33 1.83 2.91
N ALA A 131 -2.02 1.89 3.21
CA ALA A 131 -0.98 2.10 2.20
C ALA A 131 -0.96 0.97 1.16
N TYR A 132 -1.08 -0.28 1.61
CA TYR A 132 -1.20 -1.43 0.73
C TYR A 132 -2.44 -1.31 -0.17
N THR A 133 -3.62 -1.03 0.40
CA THR A 133 -4.86 -0.94 -0.37
C THR A 133 -4.82 0.19 -1.40
N TYR A 134 -4.29 1.36 -1.03
CA TYR A 134 -4.18 2.50 -1.94
C TYR A 134 -3.14 2.28 -3.04
N ALA A 135 -2.04 1.58 -2.74
CA ALA A 135 -1.02 1.28 -3.72
C ALA A 135 -1.47 0.22 -4.74
N PHE A 136 -2.27 -0.78 -4.31
CA PHE A 136 -2.48 -1.98 -5.12
C PHE A 136 -3.93 -2.28 -5.52
N GLY A 137 -4.91 -1.78 -4.76
CA GLY A 137 -6.34 -1.86 -5.09
C GLY A 137 -6.77 -3.21 -5.70
N SER A 138 -7.59 -3.16 -6.74
CA SER A 138 -8.15 -4.34 -7.40
C SER A 138 -7.32 -4.87 -8.58
N GLY A 139 -6.02 -4.56 -8.71
CA GLY A 139 -5.25 -5.16 -9.80
C GLY A 139 -3.86 -4.61 -10.11
N ALA A 140 -3.31 -3.65 -9.37
CA ALA A 140 -1.94 -3.20 -9.64
C ALA A 140 -0.92 -4.23 -9.11
N PRO A 141 0.18 -4.50 -9.84
CA PRO A 141 1.23 -5.39 -9.37
C PRO A 141 1.82 -4.91 -8.05
N VAL A 142 1.89 -5.81 -7.06
CA VAL A 142 2.47 -5.49 -5.76
C VAL A 142 3.98 -5.32 -5.88
N SER A 143 4.48 -4.18 -5.41
CA SER A 143 5.92 -3.93 -5.28
C SER A 143 6.28 -3.15 -4.01
N HIS A 144 7.47 -3.37 -3.45
CA HIS A 144 7.92 -2.65 -2.27
C HIS A 144 8.08 -1.15 -2.53
N ALA A 145 8.49 -0.77 -3.74
CA ALA A 145 8.66 0.63 -4.14
C ALA A 145 7.32 1.39 -4.12
N ALA A 146 6.29 0.87 -4.79
CA ALA A 146 4.96 1.49 -4.82
C ALA A 146 4.33 1.58 -3.42
N PHE A 147 4.52 0.53 -2.61
CA PHE A 147 4.09 0.54 -1.21
C PHE A 147 4.78 1.64 -0.41
N THR A 148 6.10 1.78 -0.53
CA THR A 148 6.89 2.79 0.19
C THR A 148 6.44 4.20 -0.17
N THR A 149 6.23 4.49 -1.45
CA THR A 149 5.70 5.78 -1.91
C THR A 149 4.35 6.08 -1.26
N GLN A 150 3.42 5.12 -1.30
CA GLN A 150 2.09 5.33 -0.74
C GLN A 150 2.09 5.45 0.79
N ALA A 151 2.95 4.69 1.48
CA ALA A 151 3.13 4.77 2.91
C ALA A 151 3.68 6.15 3.33
N GLN A 152 4.61 6.73 2.56
CA GLN A 152 5.12 8.09 2.79
C GLN A 152 4.02 9.14 2.58
N THR A 153 3.23 9.03 1.51
CA THR A 153 2.09 9.92 1.27
C THR A 153 1.10 9.88 2.43
N LEU A 154 0.73 8.70 2.90
CA LEU A 154 -0.15 8.54 4.06
C LEU A 154 0.49 9.09 5.34
N ALA A 155 1.77 8.84 5.59
CA ALA A 155 2.45 9.40 6.74
C ALA A 155 2.33 10.93 6.77
N THR A 156 2.60 11.60 5.65
CA THR A 156 2.43 13.06 5.53
C THR A 156 0.99 13.50 5.76
N GLN A 157 0.00 12.82 5.17
CA GLN A 157 -1.43 13.15 5.35
C GLN A 157 -1.87 13.05 6.82
N PHE A 158 -1.34 12.06 7.54
CA PHE A 158 -1.61 11.86 8.96
C PHE A 158 -0.74 12.72 9.89
N GLY A 159 0.03 13.67 9.35
CA GLY A 159 0.90 14.55 10.15
C GLY A 159 2.13 13.85 10.74
N LEU A 160 2.48 12.68 10.23
CA LEU A 160 3.60 11.83 10.65
C LEU A 160 4.85 12.08 9.79
N SER A 161 5.16 13.35 9.53
CA SER A 161 6.31 13.72 8.69
C SER A 161 7.61 13.12 9.24
N GLY A 162 8.38 12.46 8.37
CA GLY A 162 9.62 11.77 8.74
C GLY A 162 9.44 10.38 9.36
N VAL A 163 8.20 9.93 9.61
CA VAL A 163 7.92 8.57 10.10
C VAL A 163 7.85 7.60 8.92
N ASN A 164 8.65 6.54 8.97
CA ASN A 164 8.48 5.41 8.06
C ASN A 164 7.47 4.41 8.67
N LEU A 165 6.26 4.37 8.13
CA LEU A 165 5.17 3.54 8.67
C LEU A 165 5.49 2.05 8.70
N ALA A 166 6.36 1.58 7.80
CA ALA A 166 6.71 0.17 7.62
C ALA A 166 7.82 -0.30 8.56
N THR A 167 8.58 0.62 9.17
CA THR A 167 9.74 0.27 10.02
C THR A 167 9.70 0.91 11.41
N THR A 168 8.89 1.96 11.60
CA THR A 168 8.76 2.64 12.89
C THR A 168 7.72 1.95 13.76
N LEU A 169 8.09 1.57 14.98
CA LEU A 169 7.17 0.97 15.95
C LEU A 169 6.23 2.06 16.54
N PRO A 170 4.90 1.97 16.34
CA PRO A 170 3.96 2.85 17.02
C PRO A 170 3.88 2.51 18.52
N GLN A 171 3.86 3.52 19.38
CA GLN A 171 3.66 3.37 20.83
C GLN A 171 2.25 3.80 21.21
N VAL A 172 1.35 2.83 21.39
CA VAL A 172 -0.08 3.07 21.67
C VAL A 172 -0.45 2.97 23.16
N THR A 173 0.50 2.59 24.02
CA THR A 173 0.34 2.47 25.48
C THR A 173 1.52 3.13 26.19
N GLY A 174 1.33 3.57 27.43
CA GLY A 174 2.37 4.27 28.18
C GLY A 174 2.66 5.65 27.58
N THR A 175 3.94 6.02 27.47
CA THR A 175 4.34 7.22 26.73
C THR A 175 4.14 6.98 25.24
N THR A 176 3.15 7.64 24.65
CA THR A 176 2.82 7.48 23.23
C THR A 176 3.73 8.32 22.33
N ASN A 177 3.86 7.89 21.07
CA ASN A 177 4.50 8.67 20.01
C ASN A 177 3.45 9.10 18.97
N ALA A 178 3.80 10.00 18.06
CA ALA A 178 2.85 10.55 17.08
C ALA A 178 2.15 9.46 16.23
N TYR A 179 2.89 8.40 15.87
CA TYR A 179 2.33 7.27 15.13
C TYR A 179 1.32 6.49 15.99
N GLY A 180 1.65 6.20 17.25
CA GLY A 180 0.75 5.57 18.20
C GLY A 180 -0.50 6.41 18.48
N ASP A 181 -0.35 7.72 18.62
CA ASP A 181 -1.47 8.65 18.75
C ASP A 181 -2.39 8.62 17.54
N SER A 182 -1.83 8.54 16.33
CA SER A 182 -2.62 8.38 15.11
C SER A 182 -3.42 7.08 15.10
N LEU A 183 -2.84 5.96 15.55
CA LEU A 183 -3.57 4.69 15.66
C LEU A 183 -4.66 4.74 16.73
N ARG A 184 -4.39 5.37 17.88
CA ARG A 184 -5.38 5.61 18.94
C ARG A 184 -6.53 6.49 18.45
N ALA A 185 -6.23 7.55 17.71
CA ALA A 185 -7.24 8.41 17.10
C ALA A 185 -8.06 7.65 16.04
N LEU A 186 -7.45 6.79 15.25
CA LEU A 186 -8.16 5.95 14.29
C LEU A 186 -9.12 4.98 14.99
N SER A 187 -8.65 4.36 16.07
CA SER A 187 -9.43 3.51 16.97
C SER A 187 -10.65 4.26 17.53
N ARG A 188 -10.43 5.49 18.00
CA ARG A 188 -11.49 6.34 18.56
C ARG A 188 -12.48 6.81 17.50
N TYR A 189 -12.01 7.21 16.33
CA TYR A 189 -12.85 7.54 15.18
C TYR A 189 -13.76 6.37 14.80
N MET A 190 -13.25 5.13 14.79
CA MET A 190 -14.07 3.95 14.53
C MET A 190 -15.16 3.75 15.58
N ALA A 191 -14.79 3.85 16.86
CA ALA A 191 -15.71 3.66 17.97
C ALA A 191 -16.83 4.71 17.97
N ASP A 192 -16.50 5.99 17.75
CA ASP A 192 -17.46 7.09 17.83
C ASP A 192 -18.39 7.18 16.60
N ASN A 193 -17.99 6.60 15.45
CA ASN A 193 -18.69 6.77 14.17
C ASN A 193 -19.20 5.45 13.58
N ASN A 194 -19.25 4.38 14.38
CA ASN A 194 -19.68 3.04 13.97
C ASN A 194 -18.97 2.56 12.67
N ARG A 195 -17.66 2.81 12.56
CA ARG A 195 -16.83 2.34 11.44
C ARG A 195 -16.05 1.10 11.82
N THR A 196 -15.72 0.27 10.84
CA THR A 196 -14.85 -0.90 11.00
C THR A 196 -13.49 -0.65 10.36
N LEU A 197 -12.51 -1.48 10.72
CA LEU A 197 -11.17 -1.40 10.12
C LEU A 197 -11.26 -1.58 8.60
N ALA A 198 -12.07 -2.54 8.13
CA ALA A 198 -12.36 -2.74 6.71
C ALA A 198 -12.96 -1.49 6.03
N THR A 199 -13.86 -0.75 6.70
CA THR A 199 -14.42 0.48 6.10
C THR A 199 -13.41 1.62 6.00
N ILE A 200 -12.33 1.59 6.78
CA ILE A 200 -11.29 2.63 6.75
C ILE A 200 -10.15 2.24 5.83
N THR A 201 -9.74 0.97 5.86
CA THR A 201 -8.63 0.46 5.03
C THR A 201 -9.04 0.22 3.59
N ASN A 202 -10.34 0.10 3.31
CA ASN A 202 -10.88 -0.06 1.96
C ASN A 202 -11.70 1.14 1.47
N ALA A 203 -11.95 2.15 2.31
CA ALA A 203 -12.52 3.40 1.80
C ALA A 203 -11.46 4.11 0.97
N ALA A 204 -11.61 4.08 -0.35
CA ALA A 204 -11.25 5.27 -1.08
C ALA A 204 -12.14 6.39 -0.53
N PHE A 205 -11.58 7.52 -0.09
CA PHE A 205 -12.36 8.73 0.13
C PHE A 205 -12.92 9.14 -1.24
N ALA A 206 -14.06 8.56 -1.60
CA ALA A 206 -14.58 8.57 -2.95
C ALA A 206 -14.95 9.99 -3.40
N ASN A 207 -15.25 10.89 -2.45
CA ASN A 207 -15.58 12.27 -2.71
C ASN A 207 -15.00 13.24 -1.67
N ALA A 208 -14.87 14.51 -2.04
CA ALA A 208 -14.36 15.59 -1.19
C ALA A 208 -15.14 15.76 0.12
N GLY A 209 -16.47 15.52 0.10
CA GLY A 209 -17.32 15.60 1.28
C GLY A 209 -16.97 14.54 2.34
N ASP A 210 -16.61 13.33 1.91
CA ASP A 210 -16.16 12.26 2.80
C ASP A 210 -14.84 12.62 3.47
N LEU A 211 -13.94 13.29 2.72
CA LEU A 211 -12.66 13.77 3.23
C LEU A 211 -12.83 14.90 4.24
N THR A 212 -13.71 15.87 4.00
CA THR A 212 -14.00 16.94 4.96
C THR A 212 -14.62 16.38 6.24
N ALA A 213 -15.61 15.49 6.13
CA ALA A 213 -16.22 14.85 7.28
C ALA A 213 -15.19 14.02 8.06
N PHE A 214 -14.37 13.22 7.37
CA PHE A 214 -13.28 12.47 8.00
C PHE A 214 -12.29 13.39 8.69
N ASN A 215 -11.87 14.49 8.06
CA ASN A 215 -10.94 15.46 8.63
C ASN A 215 -11.45 16.02 9.96
N THR A 216 -12.71 16.44 10.01
CA THR A 216 -13.33 16.92 11.26
C THR A 216 -13.40 15.82 12.32
N LEU A 217 -13.97 14.67 11.98
CA LEU A 217 -14.21 13.59 12.94
C LEU A 217 -12.89 12.97 13.45
N TYR A 218 -11.89 12.86 12.60
CA TYR A 218 -10.57 12.34 12.97
C TYR A 218 -9.78 13.34 13.83
N ASN A 219 -9.85 14.65 13.56
CA ASN A 219 -9.26 15.65 14.46
C ASN A 219 -9.95 15.68 15.84
N ASN A 220 -11.27 15.47 15.88
CA ASN A 220 -11.98 15.30 17.16
C ASN A 220 -11.47 14.07 17.92
N ALA A 221 -11.22 12.97 17.22
CA ALA A 221 -10.64 11.77 17.79
C ALA A 221 -9.19 12.00 18.31
N LEU A 222 -8.35 12.73 17.56
CA LEU A 222 -7.01 13.14 17.99
C LEU A 222 -7.04 13.96 19.30
N ILE A 223 -7.99 14.90 19.40
CA ILE A 223 -8.22 15.69 20.62
C ILE A 223 -8.63 14.76 21.77
N ALA A 224 -9.57 13.85 21.53
CA ALA A 224 -10.10 12.95 22.55
C ALA A 224 -9.04 11.99 23.11
N VAL A 225 -8.04 11.60 22.31
CA VAL A 225 -6.92 10.75 22.78
C VAL A 225 -5.76 11.55 23.39
N GLY A 226 -5.89 12.88 23.46
CA GLY A 226 -4.89 13.78 24.04
C GLY A 226 -3.68 14.05 23.14
N SER A 227 -3.78 13.77 21.83
CA SER A 227 -2.66 13.98 20.92
C SER A 227 -2.44 15.48 20.65
N PRO A 228 -1.18 15.95 20.58
CA PRO A 228 -0.86 17.29 20.09
C PRO A 228 -0.94 17.39 18.56
N VAL A 229 -1.00 16.26 17.83
CA VAL A 229 -1.05 16.24 16.37
C VAL A 229 -2.39 16.80 15.90
N ARG A 230 -2.35 17.68 14.89
CA ARG A 230 -3.51 18.09 14.11
C ARG A 230 -3.21 17.84 12.66
N VAL A 231 -4.18 17.27 11.97
CA VAL A 231 -4.04 16.91 10.57
C VAL A 231 -4.99 17.76 9.77
N ASN A 232 -4.59 18.07 8.54
CA ASN A 232 -5.49 18.68 7.60
C ASN A 232 -5.46 17.83 6.35
N PHE A 233 -6.48 16.99 6.20
CA PHE A 233 -6.64 16.24 4.97
C PHE A 233 -7.16 17.19 3.89
N THR A 234 -6.25 17.75 3.12
CA THR A 234 -6.59 18.52 1.92
C THR A 234 -6.69 17.57 0.73
N ALA A 235 -7.67 17.80 -0.13
CA ALA A 235 -7.82 17.06 -1.39
C ALA A 235 -6.69 17.35 -2.40
N THR A 236 -5.67 18.14 -2.05
CA THR A 236 -4.55 18.52 -2.92
C THR A 236 -3.53 17.41 -3.08
N GLY A 237 -3.99 16.19 -3.39
CA GLY A 237 -3.11 15.03 -3.53
C GLY A 237 -3.82 13.68 -3.70
N PHE A 238 -4.92 13.60 -4.44
CA PHE A 238 -5.17 12.37 -5.19
C PHE A 238 -4.22 12.40 -6.39
N ASN A 239 -3.01 11.85 -6.21
CA ASN A 239 -2.15 11.49 -7.34
C ASN A 239 -2.69 10.16 -7.87
N LEU A 240 -3.44 10.17 -8.97
CA LEU A 240 -3.67 8.95 -9.74
C LEU A 240 -2.40 8.69 -10.55
N ALA A 241 -1.40 8.04 -9.93
CA ALA A 241 -0.25 7.51 -10.65
C ALA A 241 -0.63 6.19 -11.33
N GLY A 242 -0.31 6.05 -12.63
CA GLY A 242 -0.41 4.77 -13.34
C GLY A 242 -1.51 4.64 -14.41
N THR A 243 -2.14 5.72 -14.85
CA THR A 243 -3.13 5.68 -15.96
C THR A 243 -2.49 5.80 -17.35
N GLY A 244 -1.16 5.88 -17.45
CA GLY A 244 -0.44 5.98 -18.73
C GLY A 244 -0.73 7.25 -19.54
N ALA A 245 -1.37 8.26 -18.93
CA ALA A 245 -1.83 9.48 -19.60
C ALA A 245 -1.46 10.78 -18.84
N GLY A 246 -0.68 10.67 -17.75
CA GLY A 246 -0.15 11.76 -16.93
C GLY A 246 1.32 12.08 -17.23
N GLY A 247 1.73 13.32 -16.92
CA GLY A 247 3.11 13.80 -17.10
C GLY A 247 3.25 15.20 -17.70
N GLY A 248 2.14 15.89 -18.02
CA GLY A 248 2.16 17.25 -18.55
C GLY A 248 2.08 18.32 -17.45
N SER A 249 2.51 19.55 -17.76
CA SER A 249 2.42 20.70 -16.84
C SER A 249 1.07 21.44 -16.89
N GLY A 250 0.11 20.92 -17.68
CA GLY A 250 -1.17 21.56 -17.94
C GLY A 250 -2.17 21.41 -16.81
N THR A 251 -3.15 22.31 -16.82
CA THR A 251 -4.29 22.35 -15.88
C THR A 251 -5.61 22.49 -16.64
N CYS A 252 -6.69 22.02 -16.02
CA CYS A 252 -8.03 22.10 -16.55
C CYS A 252 -9.06 22.24 -15.43
N GLY A 253 -9.74 23.37 -15.37
CA GLY A 253 -10.93 23.54 -14.56
C GLY A 253 -12.12 22.82 -15.19
N VAL A 254 -12.85 22.02 -14.42
CA VAL A 254 -14.08 21.36 -14.86
C VAL A 254 -15.21 21.73 -13.91
N ASN A 255 -16.27 22.33 -14.42
CA ASN A 255 -17.50 22.53 -13.68
C ASN A 255 -18.51 21.45 -14.08
N VAL A 256 -19.02 20.72 -13.09
CA VAL A 256 -20.02 19.68 -13.28
C VAL A 256 -21.32 20.12 -12.65
N GLN A 257 -22.36 20.19 -13.48
CA GLN A 257 -23.71 20.52 -13.07
C GLN A 257 -24.62 19.31 -13.29
N GLY A 258 -25.66 19.15 -12.48
CA GLY A 258 -26.62 18.07 -12.69
C GLY A 258 -27.56 17.95 -11.50
N THR A 259 -28.08 16.76 -11.27
CA THR A 259 -28.98 16.49 -10.14
C THR A 259 -28.61 15.17 -9.48
N VAL A 260 -28.60 15.12 -8.15
CA VAL A 260 -28.44 13.89 -7.37
C VAL A 260 -29.77 13.54 -6.72
N THR A 261 -30.26 12.33 -6.94
CA THR A 261 -31.48 11.80 -6.31
C THR A 261 -31.11 10.70 -5.32
N ALA A 262 -31.43 10.92 -4.04
CA ALA A 262 -31.28 9.92 -2.99
C ALA A 262 -32.54 9.88 -2.12
N ASN A 263 -33.06 8.68 -1.85
CA ASN A 263 -34.26 8.49 -1.01
C ASN A 263 -35.48 9.35 -1.41
N GLY A 264 -35.68 9.60 -2.72
CA GLY A 264 -36.81 10.37 -3.24
C GLY A 264 -36.65 11.89 -3.25
N PHE A 265 -35.52 12.44 -2.77
CA PHE A 265 -35.20 13.87 -2.84
C PHE A 265 -34.19 14.16 -3.94
N THR A 266 -34.45 15.17 -4.77
CA THR A 266 -33.56 15.62 -5.85
C THR A 266 -32.88 16.93 -5.47
N VAL A 267 -31.55 16.96 -5.47
CA VAL A 267 -30.74 18.16 -5.17
C VAL A 267 -29.91 18.55 -6.39
N PRO A 268 -29.85 19.84 -6.78
CA PRO A 268 -28.97 20.29 -7.85
C PRO A 268 -27.50 20.15 -7.45
N LEU A 269 -26.71 19.55 -8.34
CA LEU A 269 -25.27 19.40 -8.26
C LEU A 269 -24.62 20.57 -9.00
N ASN A 270 -23.66 21.24 -8.38
CA ASN A 270 -22.78 22.21 -9.02
C ASN A 270 -21.40 22.14 -8.34
N VAL A 271 -20.44 21.49 -8.98
CA VAL A 271 -19.12 21.19 -8.39
C VAL A 271 -18.01 21.61 -9.34
N ASN A 272 -16.97 22.24 -8.79
CA ASN A 272 -15.77 22.62 -9.53
C ASN A 272 -14.61 21.67 -9.21
N TYR A 273 -13.97 21.15 -10.26
CA TYR A 273 -12.76 20.35 -10.24
C TYR A 273 -11.62 21.08 -10.93
N CYS A 274 -10.39 20.75 -10.54
CA CYS A 274 -9.15 21.23 -11.09
C CYS A 274 -8.29 20.01 -11.42
N VAL A 275 -8.22 19.62 -12.69
CA VAL A 275 -7.40 18.50 -13.14
C VAL A 275 -6.03 19.05 -13.52
N THR A 276 -4.97 18.58 -12.88
CA THR A 276 -3.58 18.95 -13.15
C THR A 276 -2.80 17.74 -13.65
N GLY A 277 -1.70 17.93 -14.38
CA GLY A 277 -0.87 16.81 -14.86
C GLY A 277 -1.19 16.35 -16.29
N ILE A 278 -2.11 17.04 -16.96
CA ILE A 278 -2.44 16.82 -18.38
C ILE A 278 -1.49 17.57 -19.31
N ALA A 279 -1.46 17.21 -20.59
CA ALA A 279 -0.76 18.00 -21.60
C ALA A 279 -1.30 19.45 -21.64
N ALA A 280 -0.40 20.43 -21.73
CA ALA A 280 -0.78 21.84 -21.80
C ALA A 280 -1.71 22.11 -23.00
N GLY A 281 -2.75 22.92 -22.80
CA GLY A 281 -3.76 23.22 -23.84
C GLY A 281 -4.77 22.10 -24.11
N SER A 282 -4.76 21.01 -23.34
CA SER A 282 -5.64 19.85 -23.58
C SER A 282 -6.94 19.86 -22.76
N CYS A 283 -7.35 21.02 -22.26
CA CYS A 283 -8.59 21.19 -21.48
C CYS A 283 -9.82 21.33 -22.39
N THR A 284 -10.17 20.23 -23.07
CA THR A 284 -11.30 20.17 -23.98
C THR A 284 -12.12 18.89 -23.76
N SER A 285 -13.40 18.95 -24.11
CA SER A 285 -14.29 17.79 -24.09
C SER A 285 -13.76 16.69 -25.01
N GLY A 286 -13.61 15.47 -24.50
CA GLY A 286 -13.13 14.31 -25.27
C GLY A 286 -11.63 14.02 -25.12
N ASN A 287 -10.89 14.80 -24.32
CA ASN A 287 -9.54 14.41 -23.91
C ASN A 287 -9.59 13.14 -23.05
N SER A 288 -8.88 12.09 -23.45
CA SER A 288 -8.93 10.78 -22.79
C SER A 288 -8.41 10.79 -21.36
N SER A 289 -7.44 11.64 -21.02
CA SER A 289 -6.94 11.81 -19.63
C SER A 289 -8.00 12.47 -18.76
N LEU A 290 -8.70 13.46 -19.30
CA LEU A 290 -9.78 14.18 -18.63
C LEU A 290 -11.04 13.30 -18.48
N SER A 291 -11.41 12.57 -19.53
CA SER A 291 -12.52 11.61 -19.51
C SER A 291 -12.27 10.44 -18.54
N GLN A 292 -11.02 10.04 -18.31
CA GLN A 292 -10.68 9.06 -17.27
C GLN A 292 -10.79 9.66 -15.86
N ALA A 293 -10.25 10.87 -15.64
CA ALA A 293 -10.37 11.58 -14.38
C ALA A 293 -11.85 11.82 -13.98
N LEU A 294 -12.69 12.12 -14.97
CA LEU A 294 -14.13 12.33 -14.79
C LEU A 294 -14.93 11.01 -14.83
N GLY A 295 -14.45 9.98 -15.53
CA GLY A 295 -15.07 8.65 -15.59
C GLY A 295 -15.01 7.90 -14.26
N GLY A 296 -13.97 8.16 -13.45
CA GLY A 296 -13.93 7.75 -12.04
C GLY A 296 -15.05 8.35 -11.17
N GLN A 297 -15.78 9.37 -11.67
CA GLN A 297 -16.92 10.00 -10.98
C GLN A 297 -18.29 9.43 -11.35
N GLN A 298 -18.35 8.41 -12.22
CA GLN A 298 -19.58 7.61 -12.41
C GLN A 298 -20.05 6.93 -11.10
N GLY A 299 -19.30 7.08 -10.00
CA GLY A 299 -19.63 6.63 -8.65
C GLY A 299 -20.49 7.59 -7.80
N ILE A 300 -20.97 8.74 -8.31
CA ILE A 300 -22.00 9.51 -7.57
C ILE A 300 -23.35 8.79 -7.77
N VAL A 301 -23.63 7.83 -6.89
CA VAL A 301 -24.88 7.05 -6.88
C VAL A 301 -26.08 8.01 -6.84
N GLY A 302 -26.93 7.96 -7.86
CA GLY A 302 -28.12 8.81 -8.00
C GLY A 302 -27.91 10.10 -8.81
N ALA A 303 -26.71 10.36 -9.34
CA ALA A 303 -26.47 11.47 -10.25
C ALA A 303 -27.06 11.23 -11.64
N ALA A 304 -27.83 12.19 -12.15
CA ALA A 304 -28.41 12.20 -13.49
C ALA A 304 -28.28 13.60 -14.13
N ASN A 305 -28.37 13.65 -15.47
CA ASN A 305 -28.32 14.89 -16.25
C ASN A 305 -27.02 15.70 -16.05
N LEU A 306 -25.88 15.00 -15.96
CA LEU A 306 -24.59 15.65 -15.75
C LEU A 306 -24.16 16.45 -16.99
N GLN A 307 -23.85 17.72 -16.79
CA GLN A 307 -23.33 18.66 -17.77
C GLN A 307 -21.93 19.08 -17.33
N TYR A 308 -20.99 19.08 -18.27
CA TYR A 308 -19.58 19.39 -18.02
C TYR A 308 -19.20 20.66 -18.78
N ALA A 309 -18.67 21.65 -18.07
CA ALA A 309 -18.04 22.83 -18.64
C ALA A 309 -16.55 22.83 -18.33
N PHE A 310 -15.73 23.17 -19.33
CA PHE A 310 -14.27 23.11 -19.25
C PHE A 310 -13.67 24.52 -19.32
N SER A 311 -12.66 24.77 -18.50
CA SER A 311 -11.96 26.06 -18.41
C SER A 311 -10.46 25.84 -18.33
N ALA A 312 -9.68 26.64 -19.04
CA ALA A 312 -8.21 26.60 -18.96
C ALA A 312 -7.67 27.00 -17.57
N SER A 313 -8.49 27.59 -16.72
CA SER A 313 -8.16 27.94 -15.34
C SER A 313 -9.05 27.20 -14.34
N CYS A 314 -8.47 26.87 -13.18
CA CYS A 314 -9.20 26.26 -12.10
C CYS A 314 -9.99 27.31 -11.31
N ALA A 315 -11.26 27.02 -11.01
CA ALA A 315 -12.05 27.87 -10.13
C ALA A 315 -11.43 27.91 -8.73
N ALA A 316 -11.55 29.05 -8.04
CA ALA A 316 -11.07 29.17 -6.67
C ALA A 316 -11.80 28.17 -5.75
N GLY A 317 -11.04 27.41 -4.97
CA GLY A 317 -11.60 26.36 -4.10
C GLY A 317 -12.07 25.09 -4.83
N ALA A 318 -11.73 24.93 -6.12
CA ALA A 318 -12.00 23.70 -6.86
C ALA A 318 -11.24 22.50 -6.29
N PHE A 319 -11.85 21.31 -6.38
CA PHE A 319 -11.23 20.06 -5.97
C PHE A 319 -10.12 19.66 -6.94
N THR A 320 -8.89 19.43 -6.47
CA THR A 320 -7.76 19.12 -7.36
C THR A 320 -7.56 17.62 -7.58
N ILE A 321 -7.55 17.18 -8.84
CA ILE A 321 -7.15 15.83 -9.29
C ILE A 321 -5.78 15.96 -9.96
N ASN A 322 -4.77 15.26 -9.47
CA ASN A 322 -3.45 15.26 -10.08
C ASN A 322 -3.23 13.94 -10.85
N LEU A 323 -3.03 14.05 -12.16
CA LEU A 323 -2.71 12.93 -13.05
C LEU A 323 -1.19 12.86 -13.21
N GLN A 324 -0.56 11.89 -12.56
CA GLN A 324 0.88 11.64 -12.62
C GLN A 324 1.20 10.54 -13.64
#